data_AF-A0A960YDA7-F1
#
_entry.id   AF-A0A960YDA7-F1
#
_cell.length_a   1.000
_cell.length_b   1.000
_cell.length_c   1.000
_cell.angle_alpha   90.00
_cell.angle_beta   90.00
_cell.angle_gamma   90.00
#
_symmetry.space_group_name_H-M   'P 1'
#
loop_
_entity.id
_entity.type
_entity.pdbx_description
1 polymer ?
#
loop_
_entity_poly.entity_id
_entity_poly.type
_entity_poly.pdbx_seq_one_letter_code
_entity_poly.pdbx_strand_id
1 'polypeptide(L)'
;ILRFEKAKHDVESLVDNIHKSGNGIIEKHEEKINKLSGIIDDRFTKDIHSKLDKAREEGIQLLEGIKRAGEHIISEQETKFSRFTSTINEKFIQETEVRLGRLKKETEELLSELKESGDELLEKQEEKMQKFNSTLDERISRQLTVLLDKGQLQLDQLEMRIGSYIHDVKSNLEDTLNEAREDSERQLDNFNSLMQKNFREIEKMNSSFMEGHRDDYSRMKNEFDRTKEEFLKIRSTLDTDLERVKTIKQELFRELSQESNRMKRSVDTIAEKVHNLEGYTDIIDNTERVIQESDRKIEDMITLIERMKTEKEEVNIYLRNVEFIKTTKTNMEDEIKLLDSQKNKIEVLERELNKANEVCILINQRTDEIKDKIGILNMLDGKLQNIENIQKRLESKLNEAEAANDKIENLAITLAEHSENADYIREKVSMALKDLDMLRAREDELQETLEVLDAKTGDLNLRNVDIKSLESKFNKVENLVEDLAARHKQISSLHRRISELKSETEGIKEGLEHLITEADDRFDKLGNFLEVVDTVIETGSSASTRPVSRPRVNPKENGELMRRKRNTVLNLYENFGWNTDTIAEKLNLERSLVEAIINNSKKSASF
;
A
#
# COMPACT_ATOMS: atom_id res chain seq x y z
N ILE A 1 -144.42 21.91 135.69
CA ILE A 1 -143.20 22.74 135.72
C ILE A 1 -142.07 22.01 136.45
N LEU A 2 -142.11 21.84 137.79
CA LEU A 2 -141.08 21.16 138.61
C LEU A 2 -140.60 19.73 138.18
N ARG A 3 -141.29 19.01 137.28
CA ARG A 3 -140.80 17.73 136.71
C ARG A 3 -139.96 17.88 135.43
N PHE A 4 -139.94 19.05 134.80
CA PHE A 4 -139.27 19.26 133.51
C PHE A 4 -137.81 19.71 133.66
N GLU A 5 -137.52 20.53 134.67
CA GLU A 5 -136.14 21.01 134.93
C GLU A 5 -135.19 19.87 135.36
N LYS A 6 -135.67 18.90 136.14
CA LYS A 6 -134.85 17.73 136.52
C LYS A 6 -134.45 16.89 135.31
N ALA A 7 -135.39 16.62 134.40
CA ALA A 7 -135.12 15.87 133.18
C ALA A 7 -134.12 16.59 132.24
N LYS A 8 -134.14 17.94 132.21
CA LYS A 8 -133.16 18.71 131.44
C LYS A 8 -131.74 18.54 131.99
N HIS A 9 -131.57 18.62 133.31
CA HIS A 9 -130.27 18.48 133.96
C HIS A 9 -129.68 17.08 133.78
N ASP A 10 -130.51 16.04 133.90
CA ASP A 10 -130.08 14.64 133.69
C ASP A 10 -129.62 14.39 132.24
N VAL A 11 -130.25 15.03 131.24
CA VAL A 11 -129.84 14.96 129.82
C VAL A 11 -128.54 15.75 129.56
N GLU A 12 -128.39 16.95 130.13
CA GLU A 12 -127.17 17.75 129.98
C GLU A 12 -125.95 17.04 130.59
N SER A 13 -126.12 16.38 131.75
CA SER A 13 -125.08 15.52 132.33
C SER A 13 -124.70 14.33 131.45
N LEU A 14 -125.67 13.71 130.78
CA LEU A 14 -125.43 12.54 129.92
C LEU A 14 -124.71 12.93 128.62
N VAL A 15 -125.03 14.07 128.03
CA VAL A 15 -124.34 14.61 126.83
C VAL A 15 -122.88 14.97 127.14
N ASP A 16 -122.61 15.62 128.28
CA ASP A 16 -121.25 16.00 128.66
C ASP A 16 -120.35 14.78 128.94
N ASN A 17 -120.91 13.71 129.52
CA ASN A 17 -120.23 12.43 129.69
C ASN A 17 -119.94 11.73 128.35
N ILE A 18 -120.88 11.76 127.39
CA ILE A 18 -120.65 11.22 126.03
C ILE A 18 -119.53 12.01 125.32
N HIS A 19 -119.51 13.34 125.43
CA HIS A 19 -118.51 14.17 124.77
C HIS A 19 -117.09 13.90 125.33
N LYS A 20 -116.95 13.79 126.66
CA LYS A 20 -115.69 13.40 127.32
C LYS A 20 -115.24 11.98 126.92
N SER A 21 -116.16 11.02 126.84
CA SER A 21 -115.84 9.67 126.40
C SER A 21 -115.48 9.58 124.91
N GLY A 22 -116.06 10.43 124.06
CA GLY A 22 -115.76 10.50 122.63
C GLY A 22 -114.35 11.01 122.36
N ASN A 23 -113.98 12.14 122.97
CA ASN A 23 -112.65 12.73 122.78
C ASN A 23 -111.53 11.80 123.28
N GLY A 24 -111.71 11.14 124.43
CA GLY A 24 -110.75 10.15 124.95
C GLY A 24 -110.59 8.87 124.11
N ILE A 25 -111.47 8.61 123.14
CA ILE A 25 -111.32 7.54 122.15
C ILE A 25 -110.53 8.05 120.94
N ILE A 26 -110.84 9.25 120.44
CA ILE A 26 -110.16 9.86 119.29
C ILE A 26 -108.66 10.03 119.58
N GLU A 27 -108.32 10.61 120.73
CA GLU A 27 -106.93 10.85 121.16
C GLU A 27 -106.11 9.55 121.24
N LYS A 28 -106.71 8.44 121.72
CA LYS A 28 -106.10 7.11 121.74
C LYS A 28 -105.95 6.45 120.36
N HIS A 29 -106.77 6.84 119.38
CA HIS A 29 -106.64 6.36 118.01
C HIS A 29 -105.58 7.15 117.24
N GLU A 30 -105.50 8.46 117.45
CA GLU A 30 -104.47 9.33 116.88
C GLU A 30 -103.06 8.94 117.37
N GLU A 31 -102.88 8.67 118.67
CA GLU A 31 -101.62 8.21 119.23
C GLU A 31 -101.17 6.85 118.63
N LYS A 32 -102.12 5.95 118.33
CA LYS A 32 -101.85 4.67 117.68
C LYS A 32 -101.48 4.82 116.21
N ILE A 33 -102.13 5.72 115.47
CA ILE A 33 -101.82 5.97 114.05
C ILE A 33 -100.43 6.58 113.92
N ASN A 34 -100.07 7.56 114.75
CA ASN A 34 -98.74 8.17 114.74
C ASN A 34 -97.63 7.16 115.08
N LYS A 35 -97.88 6.25 116.06
CA LYS A 35 -96.97 5.13 116.36
C LYS A 35 -96.86 4.11 115.22
N LEU A 36 -97.92 3.90 114.43
CA LEU A 36 -97.86 3.01 113.26
C LEU A 36 -97.05 3.65 112.13
N SER A 37 -97.27 4.94 111.84
CA SER A 37 -96.60 5.65 110.73
C SER A 37 -95.08 5.67 110.89
N GLY A 38 -94.59 6.08 112.06
CA GLY A 38 -93.14 6.11 112.33
C GLY A 38 -92.48 4.72 112.36
N ILE A 39 -93.25 3.65 112.59
CA ILE A 39 -92.73 2.27 112.53
C ILE A 39 -92.61 1.75 111.10
N ILE A 40 -93.49 2.19 110.19
CA ILE A 40 -93.54 1.70 108.81
C ILE A 40 -92.42 2.34 107.97
N ASP A 41 -92.28 3.67 107.98
CA ASP A 41 -91.30 4.36 107.13
C ASP A 41 -89.86 3.98 107.46
N ASP A 42 -89.50 3.98 108.75
CA ASP A 42 -88.12 3.75 109.19
C ASP A 42 -87.65 2.30 108.96
N ARG A 43 -88.52 1.30 109.17
CA ARG A 43 -88.17 -0.11 108.92
C ARG A 43 -88.19 -0.48 107.45
N PHE A 44 -89.17 0.02 106.69
CA PHE A 44 -89.31 -0.34 105.28
C PHE A 44 -88.19 0.28 104.43
N THR A 45 -87.86 1.54 104.67
CA THR A 45 -86.77 2.24 103.96
C THR A 45 -85.41 1.59 104.24
N LYS A 46 -85.15 1.22 105.50
CA LYS A 46 -83.89 0.58 105.93
C LYS A 46 -83.73 -0.85 105.39
N ASP A 47 -84.81 -1.63 105.33
CA ASP A 47 -84.77 -2.98 104.73
C ASP A 47 -84.52 -2.91 103.22
N ILE A 48 -85.18 -1.98 102.50
CA ILE A 48 -84.94 -1.75 101.07
C ILE A 48 -83.49 -1.33 100.80
N HIS A 49 -82.93 -0.38 101.55
CA HIS A 49 -81.53 0.02 101.36
C HIS A 49 -80.57 -1.14 101.63
N SER A 50 -80.77 -1.92 102.70
CA SER A 50 -79.91 -3.08 102.98
C SER A 50 -79.97 -4.17 101.90
N LYS A 51 -81.11 -4.34 101.24
CA LYS A 51 -81.27 -5.27 100.10
C LYS A 51 -80.65 -4.71 98.82
N LEU A 52 -80.76 -3.41 98.59
CA LEU A 52 -80.15 -2.75 97.44
C LEU A 52 -78.62 -2.76 97.53
N ASP A 53 -78.06 -2.49 98.71
CA ASP A 53 -76.61 -2.53 98.95
C ASP A 53 -76.06 -3.96 98.81
N LYS A 54 -76.75 -4.97 99.35
CA LYS A 54 -76.40 -6.39 99.12
C LYS A 54 -76.44 -6.77 97.65
N ALA A 55 -77.52 -6.43 96.93
CA ALA A 55 -77.61 -6.72 95.49
C ALA A 55 -76.53 -6.00 94.67
N ARG A 56 -76.14 -4.79 95.09
CA ARG A 56 -75.02 -4.04 94.48
C ARG A 56 -73.68 -4.70 94.76
N GLU A 57 -73.45 -5.17 95.98
CA GLU A 57 -72.21 -5.84 96.38
C GLU A 57 -72.07 -7.23 95.73
N GLU A 58 -73.15 -8.02 95.69
CA GLU A 58 -73.23 -9.27 94.91
C GLU A 58 -72.99 -9.02 93.42
N GLY A 59 -73.55 -7.92 92.87
CA GLY A 59 -73.31 -7.50 91.49
C GLY A 59 -71.84 -7.13 91.21
N ILE A 60 -71.17 -6.44 92.13
CA ILE A 60 -69.73 -6.12 92.02
C ILE A 60 -68.90 -7.40 92.10
N GLN A 61 -69.19 -8.31 93.03
CA GLN A 61 -68.49 -9.60 93.16
C GLN A 61 -68.65 -10.48 91.92
N LEU A 62 -69.85 -10.51 91.32
CA LEU A 62 -70.09 -11.20 90.04
C LEU A 62 -69.27 -10.59 88.90
N LEU A 63 -69.24 -9.26 88.80
CA LEU A 63 -68.51 -8.56 87.73
C LEU A 63 -66.99 -8.74 87.89
N GLU A 64 -66.48 -8.73 89.12
CA GLU A 64 -65.08 -9.03 89.40
C GLU A 64 -64.74 -10.50 89.17
N GLY A 65 -65.64 -11.43 89.51
CA GLY A 65 -65.52 -12.85 89.19
C GLY A 65 -65.46 -13.13 87.68
N ILE A 66 -66.33 -12.49 86.91
CA ILE A 66 -66.32 -12.53 85.43
C ILE A 66 -65.02 -11.93 84.89
N LYS A 67 -64.55 -10.81 85.45
CA LYS A 67 -63.29 -10.18 85.05
C LYS A 67 -62.09 -11.11 85.28
N ARG A 68 -61.96 -11.70 86.47
CA ARG A 68 -60.88 -12.66 86.79
C ARG A 68 -60.96 -13.92 85.93
N ALA A 69 -62.17 -14.43 85.64
CA ALA A 69 -62.35 -15.56 84.72
C ALA A 69 -61.95 -15.20 83.28
N GLY A 70 -62.28 -14.00 82.81
CA GLY A 70 -61.84 -13.48 81.52
C GLY A 70 -60.32 -13.31 81.43
N GLU A 71 -59.70 -12.69 82.43
CA GLU A 71 -58.24 -12.54 82.54
C GLU A 71 -57.53 -13.91 82.57
N HIS A 72 -58.08 -14.90 83.30
CA HIS A 72 -57.55 -16.27 83.31
C HIS A 72 -57.68 -16.94 81.93
N ILE A 73 -58.83 -16.85 81.27
CA ILE A 73 -59.03 -17.44 79.93
C ILE A 73 -58.10 -16.79 78.90
N ILE A 74 -57.90 -15.47 78.95
CA ILE A 74 -56.97 -14.77 78.06
C ILE A 74 -55.53 -15.25 78.30
N SER A 75 -55.08 -15.31 79.56
CA SER A 75 -53.74 -15.81 79.91
C SER A 75 -53.53 -17.28 79.51
N GLU A 76 -54.55 -18.14 79.68
CA GLU A 76 -54.49 -19.54 79.27
C GLU A 76 -54.49 -19.69 77.73
N GLN A 77 -55.16 -18.79 77.00
CA GLN A 77 -55.08 -18.73 75.54
C GLN A 77 -53.71 -18.21 75.06
N GLU A 78 -53.19 -17.12 75.63
CA GLU A 78 -51.88 -16.56 75.29
C GLU A 78 -50.74 -17.57 75.53
N THR A 79 -50.78 -18.31 76.65
CA THR A 79 -49.80 -19.36 76.94
C THR A 79 -49.92 -20.55 75.99
N LYS A 80 -51.13 -20.97 75.61
CA LYS A 80 -51.34 -22.00 74.57
C LYS A 80 -50.87 -21.53 73.19
N PHE A 81 -51.17 -20.29 72.81
CA PHE A 81 -50.77 -19.70 71.53
C PHE A 81 -49.25 -19.52 71.44
N SER A 82 -48.61 -19.10 72.53
CA SER A 82 -47.14 -18.98 72.63
C SER A 82 -46.46 -20.34 72.48
N ARG A 83 -46.97 -21.38 73.18
CA ARG A 83 -46.47 -22.77 73.02
C ARG A 83 -46.65 -23.28 71.60
N PHE A 84 -47.85 -23.10 71.02
CA PHE A 84 -48.14 -23.51 69.64
C PHE A 84 -47.22 -22.83 68.61
N THR A 85 -47.03 -21.51 68.75
CA THR A 85 -46.12 -20.73 67.89
C THR A 85 -44.67 -21.20 68.04
N SER A 86 -44.20 -21.46 69.27
CA SER A 86 -42.87 -22.00 69.53
C SER A 86 -42.69 -23.37 68.88
N THR A 87 -43.63 -24.30 69.05
CA THR A 87 -43.55 -25.65 68.47
C THR A 87 -43.62 -25.64 66.94
N ILE A 88 -44.37 -24.72 66.33
CA ILE A 88 -44.37 -24.56 64.86
C ILE A 88 -43.03 -24.02 64.39
N ASN A 89 -42.52 -22.94 64.99
CA ASN A 89 -41.24 -22.36 64.60
C ASN A 89 -40.08 -23.35 64.76
N GLU A 90 -40.04 -24.08 65.88
CA GLU A 90 -38.99 -25.07 66.15
C GLU A 90 -39.04 -26.24 65.15
N LYS A 91 -40.22 -26.76 64.83
CA LYS A 91 -40.39 -27.78 63.78
C LYS A 91 -40.00 -27.26 62.40
N PHE A 92 -40.40 -26.04 62.06
CA PHE A 92 -40.09 -25.45 60.75
C PHE A 92 -38.58 -25.21 60.60
N ILE A 93 -37.92 -24.70 61.65
CA ILE A 93 -36.47 -24.54 61.70
C ILE A 93 -35.78 -25.89 61.52
N GLN A 94 -36.12 -26.90 62.33
CA GLN A 94 -35.53 -28.25 62.21
C GLN A 94 -35.77 -28.87 60.83
N GLU A 95 -36.96 -28.74 60.25
CA GLU A 95 -37.23 -29.25 58.90
C GLU A 95 -36.42 -28.49 57.83
N THR A 96 -36.29 -27.17 57.95
CA THR A 96 -35.43 -26.39 57.04
C THR A 96 -33.96 -26.75 57.20
N GLU A 97 -33.43 -26.90 58.42
CA GLU A 97 -32.04 -27.32 58.67
C GLU A 97 -31.75 -28.71 58.11
N VAL A 98 -32.64 -29.67 58.29
CA VAL A 98 -32.49 -31.03 57.72
C VAL A 98 -32.53 -30.99 56.19
N ARG A 99 -33.41 -30.19 55.57
CA ARG A 99 -33.43 -30.01 54.10
C ARG A 99 -32.17 -29.32 53.59
N LEU A 100 -31.68 -28.28 54.27
CA LEU A 100 -30.47 -27.54 53.91
C LEU A 100 -29.22 -28.41 54.07
N GLY A 101 -29.16 -29.25 55.11
CA GLY A 101 -28.09 -30.23 55.31
C GLY A 101 -28.07 -31.32 54.23
N ARG A 102 -29.23 -31.81 53.79
CA ARG A 102 -29.33 -32.75 52.66
C ARG A 102 -28.91 -32.11 51.35
N LEU A 103 -29.46 -30.94 51.02
CA LEU A 103 -29.10 -30.20 49.80
C LEU A 103 -27.60 -29.89 49.77
N LYS A 104 -27.01 -29.45 50.90
CA LYS A 104 -25.57 -29.23 50.98
C LYS A 104 -24.78 -30.50 50.66
N LYS A 105 -25.15 -31.64 51.26
CA LYS A 105 -24.49 -32.93 51.02
C LYS A 105 -24.65 -33.38 49.55
N GLU A 106 -25.83 -33.26 48.98
CA GLU A 106 -26.11 -33.56 47.57
C GLU A 106 -25.28 -32.65 46.63
N THR A 107 -25.12 -31.36 46.95
CA THR A 107 -24.22 -30.48 46.18
C THR A 107 -22.74 -30.77 46.37
N GLU A 108 -22.30 -31.21 47.55
CA GLU A 108 -20.91 -31.63 47.78
C GLU A 108 -20.59 -32.96 47.05
N GLU A 109 -21.54 -33.90 47.01
CA GLU A 109 -21.43 -35.15 46.23
C GLU A 109 -21.39 -34.85 44.72
N LEU A 110 -22.32 -34.04 44.19
CA LEU A 110 -22.33 -33.63 42.78
C LEU A 110 -21.08 -32.82 42.38
N LEU A 111 -20.53 -31.97 43.26
CA LEU A 111 -19.28 -31.27 43.00
C LEU A 111 -18.07 -32.21 42.97
N SER A 112 -18.09 -33.28 43.79
CA SER A 112 -17.06 -34.31 43.76
C SER A 112 -17.13 -35.13 42.47
N GLU A 113 -18.33 -35.58 42.07
CA GLU A 113 -18.55 -36.32 40.82
C GLU A 113 -18.20 -35.46 39.58
N LEU A 114 -18.58 -34.18 39.58
CA LEU A 114 -18.24 -33.24 38.50
C LEU A 114 -16.73 -33.02 38.40
N LYS A 115 -16.03 -32.94 39.55
CA LYS A 115 -14.58 -32.79 39.57
C LYS A 115 -13.88 -34.06 39.06
N GLU A 116 -14.28 -35.23 39.54
CA GLU A 116 -13.72 -36.52 39.09
C GLU A 116 -13.97 -36.74 37.59
N SER A 117 -15.17 -36.45 37.09
CA SER A 117 -15.48 -36.49 35.67
C SER A 117 -14.72 -35.44 34.85
N GLY A 118 -14.40 -34.28 35.43
CA GLY A 118 -13.59 -33.23 34.81
C GLY A 118 -12.13 -33.65 34.68
N ASP A 119 -11.55 -34.17 35.76
CA ASP A 119 -10.18 -34.67 35.80
C ASP A 119 -10.01 -35.87 34.83
N GLU A 120 -10.95 -36.82 34.79
CA GLU A 120 -10.93 -37.96 33.84
C GLU A 120 -11.09 -37.51 32.37
N LEU A 121 -11.87 -36.44 32.11
CA LEU A 121 -12.00 -35.86 30.77
C LEU A 121 -10.70 -35.17 30.34
N LEU A 122 -10.06 -34.43 31.24
CA LEU A 122 -8.77 -33.78 30.98
C LEU A 122 -7.67 -34.81 30.70
N GLU A 123 -7.57 -35.88 31.51
CA GLU A 123 -6.61 -36.97 31.28
C GLU A 123 -6.84 -37.64 29.90
N LYS A 124 -8.10 -37.92 29.54
CA LYS A 124 -8.47 -38.45 28.21
C LYS A 124 -8.18 -37.49 27.06
N GLN A 125 -8.20 -36.17 27.28
CA GLN A 125 -7.82 -35.19 26.26
C GLN A 125 -6.30 -35.03 26.16
N GLU A 126 -5.58 -35.08 27.28
CA GLU A 126 -4.11 -35.07 27.30
C GLU A 126 -3.54 -36.31 26.59
N GLU A 127 -4.08 -37.50 26.87
CA GLU A 127 -3.69 -38.73 26.19
C GLU A 127 -3.97 -38.69 24.67
N LYS A 128 -5.10 -38.08 24.27
CA LYS A 128 -5.42 -37.83 22.84
C LYS A 128 -4.48 -36.82 22.20
N MET A 129 -4.14 -35.73 22.90
CA MET A 129 -3.17 -34.73 22.42
C MET A 129 -1.78 -35.35 22.28
N GLN A 130 -1.36 -36.21 23.20
CA GLN A 130 -0.08 -36.89 23.13
C GLN A 130 -0.01 -37.89 21.97
N LYS A 131 -1.10 -38.66 21.73
CA LYS A 131 -1.24 -39.54 20.55
C LYS A 131 -1.35 -38.76 19.24
N PHE A 132 -1.99 -37.59 19.24
CA PHE A 132 -2.08 -36.72 18.08
C PHE A 132 -0.71 -36.13 17.73
N ASN A 133 0.01 -35.59 18.71
CA ASN A 133 1.35 -35.04 18.53
C ASN A 133 2.32 -36.11 18.02
N SER A 134 2.34 -37.31 18.60
CA SER A 134 3.21 -38.40 18.09
C SER A 134 2.86 -38.82 16.65
N THR A 135 1.57 -38.86 16.30
CA THR A 135 1.11 -39.14 14.92
C THR A 135 1.49 -38.01 13.95
N LEU A 136 1.46 -36.76 14.43
CA LEU A 136 1.80 -35.56 13.66
C LEU A 136 3.33 -35.48 13.44
N ASP A 137 4.13 -35.70 14.47
CA ASP A 137 5.59 -35.77 14.39
C ASP A 137 6.04 -36.92 13.49
N GLU A 138 5.39 -38.08 13.56
CA GLU A 138 5.69 -39.22 12.67
C GLU A 138 5.31 -38.90 11.21
N ARG A 139 4.18 -38.23 10.96
CA ARG A 139 3.80 -37.76 9.62
C ARG A 139 4.76 -36.71 9.08
N ILE A 140 5.11 -35.71 9.88
CA ILE A 140 6.06 -34.65 9.51
C ILE A 140 7.43 -35.26 9.21
N SER A 141 7.92 -36.17 10.06
CA SER A 141 9.18 -36.88 9.84
C SER A 141 9.15 -37.68 8.53
N ARG A 142 8.11 -38.49 8.29
CA ARG A 142 7.96 -39.24 7.02
C ARG A 142 7.86 -38.31 5.81
N GLN A 143 7.16 -37.17 5.91
CA GLN A 143 7.05 -36.21 4.81
C GLN A 143 8.38 -35.48 4.56
N LEU A 144 9.12 -35.11 5.61
CA LEU A 144 10.48 -34.55 5.51
C LEU A 144 11.45 -35.52 4.84
N THR A 145 11.44 -36.80 5.23
CA THR A 145 12.26 -37.84 4.56
C THR A 145 11.89 -37.97 3.08
N VAL A 146 10.59 -38.07 2.75
CA VAL A 146 10.15 -38.18 1.34
C VAL A 146 10.46 -36.92 0.52
N LEU A 147 10.46 -35.73 1.13
CA LEU A 147 10.84 -34.48 0.49
C LEU A 147 12.36 -34.37 0.32
N LEU A 148 13.15 -34.79 1.30
CA LEU A 148 14.61 -34.88 1.21
C LEU A 148 15.04 -35.88 0.14
N ASP A 149 14.48 -37.09 0.14
CA ASP A 149 14.75 -38.12 -0.87
C ASP A 149 14.37 -37.63 -2.27
N LYS A 150 13.22 -36.97 -2.44
CA LYS A 150 12.84 -36.36 -3.73
C LYS A 150 13.74 -35.21 -4.13
N GLY A 151 14.13 -34.35 -3.20
CA GLY A 151 15.02 -33.22 -3.45
C GLY A 151 16.42 -33.69 -3.86
N GLN A 152 16.96 -34.69 -3.17
CA GLN A 152 18.23 -35.32 -3.50
C GLN A 152 18.17 -36.01 -4.86
N LEU A 153 17.13 -36.82 -5.13
CA LEU A 153 16.98 -37.53 -6.41
C LEU A 153 16.76 -36.55 -7.58
N GLN A 154 16.12 -35.40 -7.34
CA GLN A 154 16.04 -34.31 -8.31
C GLN A 154 17.38 -33.60 -8.52
N LEU A 155 18.15 -33.35 -7.45
CA LEU A 155 19.50 -32.79 -7.54
C LEU A 155 20.43 -33.73 -8.32
N ASP A 156 20.46 -35.02 -7.99
CA ASP A 156 21.27 -36.03 -8.69
C ASP A 156 20.89 -36.13 -10.19
N GLN A 157 19.60 -36.07 -10.52
CA GLN A 157 19.14 -36.01 -11.92
C GLN A 157 19.55 -34.72 -12.64
N LEU A 158 19.58 -33.60 -11.92
CA LEU A 158 19.93 -32.29 -12.44
C LEU A 158 21.46 -32.16 -12.61
N GLU A 159 22.25 -32.71 -11.69
CA GLU A 159 23.70 -32.91 -11.83
C GLU A 159 24.03 -33.84 -13.00
N MET A 160 23.36 -34.98 -13.15
CA MET A 160 23.58 -35.86 -14.32
C MET A 160 23.22 -35.18 -15.63
N ARG A 161 22.11 -34.40 -15.67
CA ARG A 161 21.69 -33.68 -16.88
C ARG A 161 22.64 -32.52 -17.21
N ILE A 162 23.09 -31.76 -16.22
CA ILE A 162 24.10 -30.71 -16.39
C ILE A 162 25.44 -31.34 -16.80
N GLY A 163 25.85 -32.45 -16.17
CA GLY A 163 27.07 -33.18 -16.50
C GLY A 163 27.07 -33.70 -17.94
N SER A 164 25.97 -34.32 -18.38
CA SER A 164 25.77 -34.70 -19.78
C SER A 164 25.83 -33.48 -20.69
N TYR A 165 25.05 -32.44 -20.41
CA TYR A 165 25.00 -31.25 -21.27
C TYR A 165 26.36 -30.52 -21.36
N ILE A 166 27.11 -30.43 -20.27
CA ILE A 166 28.47 -29.88 -20.26
C ILE A 166 29.42 -30.80 -21.04
N HIS A 167 29.28 -32.13 -20.93
CA HIS A 167 30.08 -33.08 -21.70
C HIS A 167 29.76 -33.01 -23.20
N ASP A 168 28.49 -32.93 -23.58
CA ASP A 168 28.00 -32.82 -24.94
C ASP A 168 28.42 -31.47 -25.56
N VAL A 169 28.28 -30.36 -24.83
CA VAL A 169 28.78 -29.04 -25.27
C VAL A 169 30.30 -29.05 -25.38
N LYS A 170 31.02 -29.68 -24.44
CA LYS A 170 32.46 -29.80 -24.51
C LYS A 170 32.90 -30.64 -25.71
N SER A 171 32.28 -31.80 -25.96
CA SER A 171 32.58 -32.66 -27.12
C SER A 171 32.30 -31.89 -28.41
N ASN A 172 31.10 -31.32 -28.56
CA ASN A 172 30.76 -30.53 -29.75
C ASN A 172 31.72 -29.34 -29.96
N LEU A 173 32.20 -28.68 -28.90
CA LEU A 173 33.20 -27.63 -28.99
C LEU A 173 34.60 -28.18 -29.35
N GLU A 174 35.02 -29.31 -28.78
CA GLU A 174 36.29 -29.97 -29.14
C GLU A 174 36.25 -30.46 -30.59
N ASP A 175 35.14 -31.05 -31.04
CA ASP A 175 34.90 -31.52 -32.41
C ASP A 175 34.85 -30.34 -33.39
N THR A 176 34.08 -29.28 -33.11
CA THR A 176 34.02 -28.07 -33.94
C THR A 176 35.37 -27.34 -33.99
N LEU A 177 36.11 -27.30 -32.87
CA LEU A 177 37.44 -26.68 -32.82
C LEU A 177 38.47 -27.53 -33.60
N ASN A 178 38.38 -28.86 -33.51
CA ASN A 178 39.24 -29.76 -34.28
C ASN A 178 38.93 -29.69 -35.77
N GLU A 179 37.65 -29.68 -36.17
CA GLU A 179 37.23 -29.55 -37.57
C GLU A 179 37.59 -28.18 -38.15
N ALA A 180 37.38 -27.09 -37.40
CA ALA A 180 37.81 -25.74 -37.81
C ALA A 180 39.34 -25.60 -37.85
N ARG A 181 40.07 -26.27 -36.96
CA ARG A 181 41.54 -26.32 -36.98
C ARG A 181 42.04 -27.13 -38.17
N GLU A 182 41.46 -28.29 -38.43
CA GLU A 182 41.85 -29.16 -39.55
C GLU A 182 41.50 -28.51 -40.89
N ASP A 183 40.35 -27.83 -41.01
CA ASP A 183 40.03 -27.04 -42.20
C ASP A 183 40.95 -25.82 -42.34
N SER A 184 41.28 -25.11 -41.26
CA SER A 184 42.29 -24.03 -41.29
C SER A 184 43.68 -24.54 -41.68
N GLU A 185 44.08 -25.74 -41.25
CA GLU A 185 45.36 -26.36 -41.57
C GLU A 185 45.39 -26.82 -43.03
N ARG A 186 44.30 -27.44 -43.52
CA ARG A 186 44.08 -27.76 -44.94
C ARG A 186 44.03 -26.51 -45.82
N GLN A 187 43.42 -25.41 -45.35
CA GLN A 187 43.39 -24.13 -46.07
C GLN A 187 44.78 -23.50 -46.12
N LEU A 188 45.56 -23.55 -45.03
CA LEU A 188 46.94 -23.09 -45.00
C LEU A 188 47.86 -23.93 -45.90
N ASP A 189 47.71 -25.26 -45.91
CA ASP A 189 48.46 -26.14 -46.81
C ASP A 189 48.06 -25.95 -48.27
N ASN A 190 46.77 -25.79 -48.57
CA ASN A 190 46.30 -25.45 -49.91
C ASN A 190 46.80 -24.07 -50.36
N PHE A 191 46.80 -23.07 -49.48
CA PHE A 191 47.33 -21.74 -49.76
C PHE A 191 48.85 -21.77 -49.95
N ASN A 192 49.60 -22.48 -49.11
CA ASN A 192 51.05 -22.63 -49.20
C ASN A 192 51.44 -23.42 -50.47
N SER A 193 50.70 -24.47 -50.80
CA SER A 193 50.84 -25.24 -52.05
C SER A 193 50.53 -24.38 -53.28
N LEU A 194 49.45 -23.59 -53.25
CA LEU A 194 49.09 -22.66 -54.32
C LEU A 194 50.14 -21.53 -54.46
N MET A 195 50.63 -20.99 -53.35
CA MET A 195 51.70 -19.98 -53.34
C MET A 195 53.01 -20.55 -53.86
N GLN A 196 53.43 -21.75 -53.45
CA GLN A 196 54.61 -22.42 -54.01
C GLN A 196 54.45 -22.74 -55.49
N LYS A 197 53.25 -23.15 -55.93
CA LYS A 197 52.95 -23.38 -57.34
C LYS A 197 53.03 -22.07 -58.13
N ASN A 198 52.41 -21.00 -57.64
CA ASN A 198 52.47 -19.66 -58.22
C ASN A 198 53.91 -19.14 -58.26
N PHE A 199 54.71 -19.29 -57.20
CA PHE A 199 56.12 -18.92 -57.20
C PHE A 199 56.91 -19.73 -58.23
N ARG A 200 56.71 -21.05 -58.35
CA ARG A 200 57.37 -21.87 -59.38
C ARG A 200 56.92 -21.53 -60.80
N GLU A 201 55.66 -21.13 -60.99
CA GLU A 201 55.13 -20.68 -62.28
C GLU A 201 55.64 -19.27 -62.63
N ILE A 202 55.76 -18.36 -61.65
CA ILE A 202 56.39 -17.04 -61.80
C ILE A 202 57.90 -17.20 -62.06
N GLU A 203 58.62 -18.09 -61.37
CA GLU A 203 60.02 -18.39 -61.64
C GLU A 203 60.21 -18.98 -63.04
N LYS A 204 59.36 -19.93 -63.47
CA LYS A 204 59.40 -20.46 -64.84
C LYS A 204 59.07 -19.41 -65.88
N MET A 205 58.07 -18.56 -65.64
CA MET A 205 57.67 -17.47 -66.53
C MET A 205 58.77 -16.42 -66.62
N ASN A 206 59.38 -16.03 -65.49
CA ASN A 206 60.49 -15.09 -65.45
C ASN A 206 61.77 -15.68 -66.08
N SER A 207 62.06 -16.96 -65.84
CA SER A 207 63.19 -17.66 -66.47
C SER A 207 63.01 -17.76 -67.98
N SER A 208 61.83 -18.17 -68.47
CA SER A 208 61.54 -18.25 -69.90
C SER A 208 61.44 -16.87 -70.58
N PHE A 209 60.98 -15.85 -69.86
CA PHE A 209 61.01 -14.46 -70.31
C PHE A 209 62.45 -13.93 -70.45
N MET A 210 63.30 -14.16 -69.45
CA MET A 210 64.71 -13.76 -69.46
C MET A 210 65.53 -14.58 -70.48
N GLU A 211 65.19 -15.85 -70.69
CA GLU A 211 65.81 -16.72 -71.71
C GLU A 211 65.36 -16.31 -73.12
N GLY A 212 64.07 -16.01 -73.32
CA GLY A 212 63.55 -15.43 -74.56
C GLY A 212 64.20 -14.08 -74.89
N HIS A 213 64.29 -13.16 -73.94
CA HIS A 213 65.01 -11.89 -74.14
C HIS A 213 66.50 -12.07 -74.39
N ARG A 214 67.14 -13.10 -73.80
CA ARG A 214 68.55 -13.43 -74.04
C ARG A 214 68.77 -13.98 -75.45
N ASP A 215 67.85 -14.81 -75.93
CA ASP A 215 67.85 -15.34 -77.29
C ASP A 215 67.57 -14.26 -78.31
N ASP A 216 66.58 -13.40 -78.10
CA ASP A 216 66.26 -12.26 -78.96
C ASP A 216 67.41 -11.24 -78.99
N TYR A 217 68.03 -10.94 -77.84
CA TYR A 217 69.23 -10.11 -77.79
C TYR A 217 70.41 -10.75 -78.53
N SER A 218 70.56 -12.08 -78.46
CA SER A 218 71.59 -12.81 -79.19
C SER A 218 71.32 -12.84 -80.70
N ARG A 219 70.07 -12.99 -81.13
CA ARG A 219 69.64 -12.89 -82.54
C ARG A 219 69.88 -11.49 -83.08
N MET A 220 69.37 -10.47 -82.39
CA MET A 220 69.56 -9.05 -82.75
C MET A 220 71.05 -8.68 -82.80
N LYS A 221 71.87 -9.18 -81.86
CA LYS A 221 73.32 -8.99 -81.90
C LYS A 221 73.97 -9.67 -83.11
N ASN A 222 73.59 -10.91 -83.42
CA ASN A 222 74.09 -11.63 -84.60
C ASN A 222 73.65 -10.96 -85.92
N GLU A 223 72.43 -10.42 -85.98
CA GLU A 223 71.95 -9.63 -87.11
C GLU A 223 72.68 -8.29 -87.24
N PHE A 224 72.97 -7.61 -86.11
CA PHE A 224 73.78 -6.40 -86.07
C PHE A 224 75.21 -6.66 -86.53
N ASP A 225 75.85 -7.73 -86.04
CA ASP A 225 77.21 -8.11 -86.44
C ASP A 225 77.26 -8.54 -87.92
N ARG A 226 76.24 -9.25 -88.45
CA ARG A 226 76.09 -9.52 -89.90
C ARG A 226 75.92 -8.23 -90.71
N THR A 227 75.02 -7.34 -90.30
CA THR A 227 74.77 -6.05 -90.97
C THR A 227 76.06 -5.21 -90.99
N LYS A 228 76.83 -5.23 -89.90
CA LYS A 228 78.13 -4.58 -89.80
C LYS A 228 79.18 -5.22 -90.72
N GLU A 229 79.20 -6.55 -90.85
CA GLU A 229 80.06 -7.26 -91.79
C GLU A 229 79.69 -6.95 -93.25
N GLU A 230 78.39 -6.85 -93.57
CA GLU A 230 77.88 -6.42 -94.87
C GLU A 230 78.25 -4.95 -95.16
N PHE A 231 78.14 -4.05 -94.18
CA PHE A 231 78.63 -2.67 -94.31
C PHE A 231 80.14 -2.60 -94.56
N LEU A 232 80.94 -3.47 -93.91
CA LEU A 232 82.38 -3.56 -94.15
C LEU A 232 82.69 -4.11 -95.56
N LYS A 233 81.91 -5.08 -96.05
CA LYS A 233 82.00 -5.59 -97.43
C LYS A 233 81.64 -4.52 -98.45
N ILE A 234 80.51 -3.82 -98.26
CA ILE A 234 80.07 -2.71 -99.11
C ILE A 234 81.13 -1.60 -99.14
N ARG A 235 81.68 -1.23 -97.98
CA ARG A 235 82.77 -0.26 -97.90
C ARG A 235 84.01 -0.73 -98.66
N SER A 236 84.42 -1.99 -98.49
CA SER A 236 85.57 -2.57 -99.20
C SER A 236 85.36 -2.60 -100.72
N THR A 237 84.15 -2.95 -101.18
CA THR A 237 83.80 -2.87 -102.61
C THR A 237 83.80 -1.44 -103.12
N LEU A 238 83.33 -0.48 -102.32
CA LEU A 238 83.30 0.93 -102.70
C LEU A 238 84.71 1.55 -102.72
N ASP A 239 85.59 1.15 -101.81
CA ASP A 239 87.01 1.52 -101.82
C ASP A 239 87.74 0.91 -103.05
N THR A 240 87.47 -0.36 -103.40
CA THR A 240 88.03 -0.97 -104.63
C THR A 240 87.46 -0.37 -105.90
N ASP A 241 86.17 -0.05 -105.97
CA ASP A 241 85.57 0.64 -107.11
C ASP A 241 86.09 2.07 -107.24
N LEU A 242 86.31 2.78 -106.14
CA LEU A 242 86.95 4.10 -106.14
C LEU A 242 88.40 4.02 -106.65
N GLU A 243 89.15 2.96 -106.31
CA GLU A 243 90.49 2.72 -106.84
C GLU A 243 90.49 2.25 -108.31
N ARG A 244 89.48 1.48 -108.75
CA ARG A 244 89.24 1.20 -110.18
C ARG A 244 88.92 2.48 -110.93
N VAL A 245 88.10 3.37 -110.39
CA VAL A 245 87.80 4.68 -110.99
C VAL A 245 89.03 5.57 -111.04
N LYS A 246 89.91 5.57 -110.02
CA LYS A 246 91.22 6.25 -110.11
C LYS A 246 92.10 5.65 -111.19
N THR A 247 92.17 4.32 -111.28
CA THR A 247 92.96 3.61 -112.30
C THR A 247 92.46 3.92 -113.71
N ILE A 248 91.15 3.81 -113.95
CA ILE A 248 90.48 4.18 -115.21
C ILE A 248 90.72 5.67 -115.53
N LYS A 249 90.64 6.57 -114.54
CA LYS A 249 90.95 7.99 -114.73
C LYS A 249 92.41 8.21 -115.13
N GLN A 250 93.36 7.52 -114.50
CA GLN A 250 94.78 7.58 -114.87
C GLN A 250 95.04 6.99 -116.26
N GLU A 251 94.40 5.87 -116.60
CA GLU A 251 94.43 5.24 -117.92
C GLU A 251 93.90 6.19 -119.00
N LEU A 252 92.72 6.80 -118.79
CA LEU A 252 92.13 7.80 -119.68
C LEU A 252 93.02 9.04 -119.81
N PHE A 253 93.63 9.54 -118.73
CA PHE A 253 94.61 10.64 -118.85
C PHE A 253 95.88 10.23 -119.60
N ARG A 254 96.32 8.97 -119.46
CA ARG A 254 97.47 8.40 -120.18
C ARG A 254 97.17 8.26 -121.67
N GLU A 255 96.00 7.73 -122.02
CA GLU A 255 95.50 7.61 -123.39
C GLU A 255 95.28 8.98 -124.02
N LEU A 256 94.60 9.90 -123.35
CA LEU A 256 94.39 11.28 -123.81
C LEU A 256 95.74 12.00 -124.01
N SER A 257 96.72 11.77 -123.13
CA SER A 257 98.08 12.32 -123.31
C SER A 257 98.83 11.65 -124.46
N GLN A 258 98.68 10.34 -124.68
CA GLN A 258 99.28 9.66 -125.83
C GLN A 258 98.64 10.11 -127.14
N GLU A 259 97.32 10.28 -127.19
CA GLU A 259 96.60 10.72 -128.37
C GLU A 259 96.82 12.21 -128.64
N SER A 260 96.89 13.05 -127.60
CA SER A 260 97.34 14.44 -127.74
C SER A 260 98.79 14.53 -128.27
N ASN A 261 99.68 13.61 -127.88
CA ASN A 261 101.04 13.56 -128.42
C ASN A 261 101.11 13.00 -129.84
N ARG A 262 100.25 12.05 -130.22
CA ARG A 262 100.08 11.58 -131.61
C ARG A 262 99.53 12.70 -132.50
N MET A 263 98.49 13.38 -132.04
CA MET A 263 97.89 14.51 -132.73
C MET A 263 98.88 15.68 -132.86
N LYS A 264 99.67 15.98 -131.83
CA LYS A 264 100.78 16.95 -131.93
C LYS A 264 101.80 16.55 -132.99
N ARG A 265 102.30 15.30 -132.98
CA ARG A 265 103.21 14.79 -134.03
C ARG A 265 102.58 14.82 -135.43
N SER A 266 101.28 14.54 -135.54
CA SER A 266 100.54 14.65 -136.81
C SER A 266 100.49 16.10 -137.30
N VAL A 267 100.21 17.05 -136.40
CA VAL A 267 100.22 18.49 -136.71
C VAL A 267 101.64 18.97 -137.07
N ASP A 268 102.68 18.52 -136.35
CA ASP A 268 104.08 18.82 -136.68
C ASP A 268 104.46 18.26 -138.06
N THR A 269 104.04 17.02 -138.39
CA THR A 269 104.25 16.39 -139.71
C THR A 269 103.47 17.07 -140.83
N ILE A 270 102.27 17.60 -140.53
CA ILE A 270 101.48 18.40 -141.48
C ILE A 270 102.14 19.76 -141.69
N ALA A 271 102.62 20.43 -140.64
CA ALA A 271 103.36 21.68 -140.75
C ALA A 271 104.66 21.51 -141.56
N GLU A 272 105.40 20.42 -141.33
CA GLU A 272 106.60 20.08 -142.09
C GLU A 272 106.30 19.76 -143.57
N LYS A 273 105.15 19.15 -143.87
CA LYS A 273 104.71 18.91 -145.26
C LYS A 273 104.14 20.16 -145.95
N VAL A 274 103.51 21.07 -145.21
CA VAL A 274 103.03 22.35 -145.75
C VAL A 274 104.22 23.27 -146.04
N HIS A 275 105.23 23.31 -145.17
CA HIS A 275 106.44 24.13 -145.40
C HIS A 275 107.32 23.62 -146.55
N ASN A 276 107.29 22.32 -146.85
CA ASN A 276 108.00 21.72 -148.00
C ASN A 276 107.18 21.69 -149.31
N LEU A 277 106.01 22.36 -149.38
CA LEU A 277 105.15 22.42 -150.57
C LEU A 277 104.94 23.83 -151.15
N GLU A 278 105.70 24.83 -150.69
CA GLU A 278 105.77 26.17 -151.30
C GLU A 278 106.87 26.29 -152.39
N GLY A 279 107.40 25.17 -152.88
CA GLY A 279 108.63 25.10 -153.68
C GLY A 279 108.52 24.43 -155.06
N TYR A 280 107.38 24.49 -155.74
CA TYR A 280 107.22 23.97 -157.11
C TYR A 280 106.61 25.01 -158.07
N THR A 281 107.45 25.73 -158.81
CA THR A 281 107.06 26.39 -160.08
C THR A 281 108.31 26.54 -160.96
N ASP A 282 108.19 26.18 -162.26
CA ASP A 282 109.11 26.44 -163.40
C ASP A 282 109.99 25.33 -164.01
N ILE A 283 109.70 24.02 -163.81
CA ILE A 283 110.06 22.99 -164.83
C ILE A 283 108.89 22.03 -165.09
N ILE A 284 107.80 22.60 -165.62
CA ILE A 284 106.74 21.87 -166.35
C ILE A 284 106.93 22.20 -167.83
N ASP A 285 107.77 21.45 -168.56
CA ASP A 285 107.81 21.55 -170.03
C ASP A 285 108.46 20.35 -170.78
N ASN A 286 108.67 19.22 -170.10
CA ASN A 286 108.98 17.92 -170.72
C ASN A 286 108.75 16.82 -169.65
N THR A 287 107.99 15.75 -169.87
CA THR A 287 107.73 15.06 -171.13
C THR A 287 106.30 14.50 -171.13
N GLU A 288 105.41 15.22 -171.80
CA GLU A 288 104.08 14.80 -172.24
C GLU A 288 104.07 13.39 -172.90
N ARG A 289 102.89 12.74 -172.93
CA ARG A 289 102.41 11.75 -173.95
C ARG A 289 102.22 10.28 -173.56
N VAL A 290 102.77 9.76 -172.45
CA VAL A 290 102.95 8.29 -172.36
C VAL A 290 101.80 7.48 -171.74
N ILE A 291 101.05 7.95 -170.73
CA ILE A 291 100.19 7.06 -169.90
C ILE A 291 98.77 7.59 -169.62
N GLN A 292 98.03 7.97 -170.67
CA GLN A 292 96.55 8.14 -170.61
C GLN A 292 95.77 7.00 -171.32
N GLU A 293 96.42 5.85 -171.50
CA GLU A 293 95.72 4.56 -171.67
C GLU A 293 95.05 4.09 -170.34
N SER A 294 95.31 4.82 -169.25
CA SER A 294 94.74 4.69 -167.89
C SER A 294 93.21 4.74 -167.85
N ASP A 295 92.59 5.67 -168.59
CA ASP A 295 91.35 6.27 -168.09
C ASP A 295 90.08 5.46 -168.38
N ARG A 296 90.14 4.44 -169.27
CA ARG A 296 88.97 3.62 -169.65
C ARG A 296 88.64 2.42 -168.75
N LYS A 297 89.49 2.06 -167.77
CA LYS A 297 89.22 0.95 -166.85
C LYS A 297 88.83 1.37 -165.43
N ILE A 298 88.91 2.66 -165.12
CA ILE A 298 88.58 3.19 -163.79
C ILE A 298 87.05 3.39 -163.63
N GLU A 299 86.35 3.69 -164.72
CA GLU A 299 84.94 4.09 -164.71
C GLU A 299 83.98 2.93 -164.33
N ASP A 300 84.28 1.70 -164.74
CA ASP A 300 83.52 0.49 -164.32
C ASP A 300 83.70 0.15 -162.83
N MET A 301 84.81 0.58 -162.19
CA MET A 301 85.08 0.29 -160.78
C MET A 301 84.35 1.23 -159.81
N ILE A 302 84.06 2.47 -160.22
CA ILE A 302 83.40 3.48 -159.37
C ILE A 302 81.97 3.06 -159.05
N THR A 303 81.22 2.59 -160.06
CA THR A 303 79.79 2.23 -159.92
C THR A 303 79.52 1.00 -159.06
N LEU A 304 80.53 0.15 -158.80
CA LEU A 304 80.41 -1.00 -157.90
C LEU A 304 80.63 -0.60 -156.42
N ILE A 305 81.46 0.40 -156.17
CA ILE A 305 81.87 0.81 -154.81
C ILE A 305 80.77 1.60 -154.08
N GLU A 306 79.99 2.42 -154.80
CA GLU A 306 78.93 3.22 -154.17
C GLU A 306 77.75 2.36 -153.67
N ARG A 307 77.45 1.24 -154.32
CA ARG A 307 76.34 0.34 -153.94
C ARG A 307 76.61 -0.43 -152.64
N MET A 308 77.87 -0.74 -152.33
CA MET A 308 78.24 -1.43 -151.08
C MET A 308 78.21 -0.53 -149.83
N LYS A 309 78.01 0.78 -149.99
CA LYS A 309 78.11 1.74 -148.88
C LYS A 309 76.79 1.96 -148.15
N THR A 310 75.64 1.73 -148.81
CA THR A 310 74.30 1.95 -148.24
C THR A 310 73.82 0.78 -147.35
N GLU A 311 74.09 -0.47 -147.73
CA GLU A 311 73.65 -1.65 -146.96
C GLU A 311 74.31 -1.74 -145.57
N LYS A 312 75.49 -1.14 -145.39
CA LYS A 312 76.23 -1.20 -144.12
C LYS A 312 75.64 -0.29 -143.03
N GLU A 313 74.93 0.77 -143.41
CA GLU A 313 74.33 1.72 -142.48
C GLU A 313 73.01 1.19 -141.89
N GLU A 314 72.17 0.56 -142.73
CA GLU A 314 70.92 -0.06 -142.28
C GLU A 314 71.16 -1.19 -141.26
N VAL A 315 72.16 -2.05 -141.50
CA VAL A 315 72.54 -3.12 -140.57
C VAL A 315 72.96 -2.56 -139.20
N ASN A 316 73.62 -1.41 -139.17
CA ASN A 316 74.02 -0.73 -137.92
C ASN A 316 72.79 -0.20 -137.15
N ILE A 317 71.79 0.34 -137.84
CA ILE A 317 70.53 0.79 -137.24
C ILE A 317 69.76 -0.40 -136.66
N TYR A 318 69.67 -1.52 -137.38
CA TYR A 318 69.05 -2.74 -136.86
C TYR A 318 69.78 -3.31 -135.63
N LEU A 319 71.13 -3.34 -135.62
CA LEU A 319 71.89 -3.76 -134.43
C LEU A 319 71.56 -2.89 -133.21
N ARG A 320 71.56 -1.57 -133.39
CA ARG A 320 71.28 -0.60 -132.31
C ARG A 320 69.84 -0.72 -131.80
N ASN A 321 68.88 -0.98 -132.68
CA ASN A 321 67.49 -1.26 -132.29
C ASN A 321 67.35 -2.59 -131.55
N VAL A 322 68.11 -3.62 -131.91
CA VAL A 322 68.15 -4.90 -131.18
C VAL A 322 68.78 -4.72 -129.79
N GLU A 323 69.84 -3.92 -129.64
CA GLU A 323 70.41 -3.59 -128.33
C GLU A 323 69.45 -2.77 -127.46
N PHE A 324 68.72 -1.82 -128.06
CA PHE A 324 67.66 -1.06 -127.37
C PHE A 324 66.50 -1.95 -126.92
N ILE A 325 66.03 -2.86 -127.77
CA ILE A 325 64.99 -3.84 -127.41
C ILE A 325 65.50 -4.78 -126.31
N LYS A 326 66.77 -5.21 -126.37
CA LYS A 326 67.38 -6.08 -125.36
C LYS A 326 67.48 -5.39 -124.00
N THR A 327 67.91 -4.13 -123.95
CA THR A 327 67.96 -3.34 -122.72
C THR A 327 66.57 -3.00 -122.17
N THR A 328 65.61 -2.70 -123.06
CA THR A 328 64.20 -2.49 -122.64
C THR A 328 63.59 -3.77 -122.06
N LYS A 329 63.88 -4.93 -122.67
CA LYS A 329 63.45 -6.25 -122.18
C LYS A 329 64.03 -6.57 -120.80
N THR A 330 65.33 -6.33 -120.57
CA THR A 330 65.92 -6.56 -119.23
C THR A 330 65.33 -5.62 -118.19
N ASN A 331 65.10 -4.34 -118.53
CA ASN A 331 64.46 -3.40 -117.62
C ASN A 331 63.03 -3.83 -117.26
N MET A 332 62.24 -4.30 -118.23
CA MET A 332 60.90 -4.85 -117.99
C MET A 332 60.95 -6.14 -117.16
N GLU A 333 61.91 -7.03 -117.39
CA GLU A 333 62.09 -8.25 -116.58
C GLU A 333 62.45 -7.94 -115.12
N ASP A 334 63.23 -6.89 -114.86
CA ASP A 334 63.58 -6.45 -113.51
C ASP A 334 62.44 -5.67 -112.84
N GLU A 335 61.66 -4.87 -113.59
CA GLU A 335 60.44 -4.23 -113.09
C GLU A 335 59.36 -5.26 -112.72
N ILE A 336 59.18 -6.31 -113.53
CA ILE A 336 58.28 -7.43 -113.21
C ILE A 336 58.71 -8.13 -111.92
N LYS A 337 60.01 -8.41 -111.71
CA LYS A 337 60.51 -8.99 -110.44
C LYS A 337 60.25 -8.06 -109.25
N LEU A 338 60.41 -6.75 -109.43
CA LEU A 338 60.13 -5.77 -108.39
C LEU A 338 58.65 -5.76 -108.01
N LEU A 339 57.75 -5.72 -109.00
CA LEU A 339 56.30 -5.77 -108.81
C LEU A 339 55.85 -7.08 -108.14
N ASP A 340 56.42 -8.22 -108.52
CA ASP A 340 56.11 -9.51 -107.88
C ASP A 340 56.62 -9.55 -106.43
N SER A 341 57.77 -8.93 -106.13
CA SER A 341 58.24 -8.75 -104.75
C SER A 341 57.32 -7.83 -103.91
N GLN A 342 56.71 -6.81 -104.54
CA GLN A 342 55.74 -5.92 -103.89
C GLN A 342 54.41 -6.63 -103.66
N LYS A 343 53.91 -7.40 -104.62
CA LYS A 343 52.72 -8.26 -104.50
C LYS A 343 52.85 -9.21 -103.31
N ASN A 344 53.98 -9.92 -103.21
CA ASN A 344 54.25 -10.83 -102.08
C ASN A 344 54.25 -10.10 -100.72
N LYS A 345 54.74 -8.85 -100.64
CA LYS A 345 54.65 -8.03 -99.41
C LYS A 345 53.21 -7.64 -99.08
N ILE A 346 52.39 -7.29 -100.08
CA ILE A 346 50.97 -6.99 -99.90
C ILE A 346 50.21 -8.21 -99.39
N GLU A 347 50.45 -9.40 -99.96
CA GLU A 347 49.83 -10.66 -99.49
C GLU A 347 50.25 -11.05 -98.05
N VAL A 348 51.43 -10.61 -97.57
CA VAL A 348 51.80 -10.75 -96.15
C VAL A 348 51.01 -9.76 -95.30
N LEU A 349 50.95 -8.48 -95.70
CA LEU A 349 50.22 -7.44 -94.99
C LEU A 349 48.71 -7.72 -94.91
N GLU A 350 48.08 -8.23 -95.97
CA GLU A 350 46.67 -8.66 -95.93
C GLU A 350 46.43 -9.82 -94.96
N ARG A 351 47.37 -10.77 -94.87
CA ARG A 351 47.28 -11.86 -93.88
C ARG A 351 47.45 -11.37 -92.45
N GLU A 352 48.28 -10.37 -92.21
CA GLU A 352 48.38 -9.74 -90.88
C GLU A 352 47.17 -8.86 -90.56
N LEU A 353 46.64 -8.12 -91.54
CA LEU A 353 45.41 -7.34 -91.41
C LEU A 353 44.21 -8.22 -91.08
N ASN A 354 44.07 -9.37 -91.75
CA ASN A 354 43.00 -10.34 -91.47
C ASN A 354 43.11 -10.91 -90.06
N LYS A 355 44.31 -11.27 -89.59
CA LYS A 355 44.54 -11.68 -88.18
C LYS A 355 44.20 -10.56 -87.19
N ALA A 356 44.58 -9.32 -87.49
CA ALA A 356 44.25 -8.17 -86.65
C ALA A 356 42.73 -7.92 -86.59
N ASN A 357 42.02 -8.15 -87.70
CA ASN A 357 40.57 -8.06 -87.77
C ASN A 357 39.87 -9.19 -86.96
N GLU A 358 40.35 -10.44 -87.05
CA GLU A 358 39.88 -11.54 -86.19
C GLU A 358 40.06 -11.22 -84.70
N VAL A 359 41.22 -10.66 -84.31
CA VAL A 359 41.47 -10.19 -82.94
C VAL A 359 40.52 -9.05 -82.54
N CYS A 360 40.22 -8.10 -83.43
CA CYS A 360 39.23 -7.06 -83.16
C CYS A 360 37.81 -7.61 -82.94
N ILE A 361 37.40 -8.63 -83.71
CA ILE A 361 36.11 -9.32 -83.53
C ILE A 361 36.07 -10.01 -82.14
N LEU A 362 37.13 -10.70 -81.74
CA LEU A 362 37.24 -11.32 -80.42
C LEU A 362 37.23 -10.30 -79.27
N ILE A 363 37.89 -9.14 -79.45
CA ILE A 363 37.87 -8.04 -78.48
C ILE A 363 36.46 -7.47 -78.34
N ASN A 364 35.73 -7.27 -79.44
CA ASN A 364 34.35 -6.79 -79.41
C ASN A 364 33.42 -7.79 -78.70
N GLN A 365 33.52 -9.09 -79.04
CA GLN A 365 32.75 -10.15 -78.35
C GLN A 365 33.02 -10.17 -76.84
N ARG A 366 34.29 -10.07 -76.40
CA ARG A 366 34.62 -9.97 -74.98
C ARG A 366 34.15 -8.67 -74.33
N THR A 367 34.08 -7.58 -75.08
CA THR A 367 33.56 -6.29 -74.60
C THR A 367 32.06 -6.37 -74.34
N ASP A 368 31.31 -7.04 -75.21
CA ASP A 368 29.88 -7.31 -75.01
C ASP A 368 29.65 -8.26 -73.81
N GLU A 369 30.44 -9.33 -73.65
CA GLU A 369 30.38 -10.18 -72.44
C GLU A 369 30.66 -9.39 -71.15
N ILE A 370 31.60 -8.45 -71.17
CA ILE A 370 31.92 -7.59 -70.02
C ILE A 370 30.74 -6.65 -69.73
N LYS A 371 30.10 -6.11 -70.76
CA LYS A 371 28.92 -5.24 -70.64
C LYS A 371 27.73 -5.99 -70.01
N ASP A 372 27.50 -7.24 -70.40
CA ASP A 372 26.47 -8.10 -69.78
C ASP A 372 26.81 -8.41 -68.31
N LYS A 373 28.08 -8.71 -67.99
CA LYS A 373 28.56 -8.89 -66.62
C LYS A 373 28.38 -7.62 -65.77
N ILE A 374 28.61 -6.43 -66.32
CA ILE A 374 28.30 -5.14 -65.67
C ILE A 374 26.79 -4.99 -65.42
N GLY A 375 25.94 -5.40 -66.36
CA GLY A 375 24.49 -5.44 -66.17
C GLY A 375 24.07 -6.31 -64.98
N ILE A 376 24.65 -7.51 -64.85
CA ILE A 376 24.44 -8.40 -63.70
C ILE A 376 24.95 -7.75 -62.40
N LEU A 377 26.11 -7.09 -62.44
CA LEU A 377 26.71 -6.42 -61.29
C LEU A 377 25.84 -5.26 -60.77
N ASN A 378 25.25 -4.46 -61.67
CA ASN A 378 24.28 -3.41 -61.32
C ASN A 378 22.99 -3.98 -60.69
N MET A 379 22.50 -5.13 -61.18
CA MET A 379 21.37 -5.83 -60.54
C MET A 379 21.75 -6.37 -59.15
N LEU A 380 23.00 -6.77 -58.95
CA LEU A 380 23.53 -7.25 -57.68
C LEU A 380 23.69 -6.09 -56.68
N ASP A 381 24.14 -4.91 -57.13
CA ASP A 381 24.18 -3.67 -56.34
C ASP A 381 22.76 -3.24 -55.91
N GLY A 382 21.78 -3.27 -56.81
CA GLY A 382 20.38 -3.04 -56.47
C GLY A 382 19.81 -4.04 -55.45
N LYS A 383 20.27 -5.29 -55.45
CA LYS A 383 19.95 -6.26 -54.38
C LYS A 383 20.67 -5.94 -53.08
N LEU A 384 21.92 -5.46 -53.14
CA LEU A 384 22.71 -5.06 -51.98
C LEU A 384 22.05 -3.88 -51.24
N GLN A 385 21.61 -2.85 -51.97
CA GLN A 385 20.87 -1.71 -51.41
C GLN A 385 19.55 -2.14 -50.77
N ASN A 386 18.85 -3.13 -51.35
CA ASN A 386 17.65 -3.70 -50.74
C ASN A 386 17.96 -4.46 -49.45
N ILE A 387 19.07 -5.20 -49.39
CA ILE A 387 19.54 -5.87 -48.16
C ILE A 387 19.91 -4.83 -47.10
N GLU A 388 20.60 -3.74 -47.45
CA GLU A 388 20.94 -2.64 -46.54
C GLU A 388 19.68 -1.95 -45.97
N ASN A 389 18.65 -1.73 -46.80
CA ASN A 389 17.37 -1.20 -46.35
C ASN A 389 16.61 -2.17 -45.42
N ILE A 390 16.70 -3.48 -45.68
CA ILE A 390 16.14 -4.52 -44.79
C ILE A 390 16.91 -4.54 -43.46
N GLN A 391 18.24 -4.44 -43.48
CA GLN A 391 19.09 -4.37 -42.29
C GLN A 391 18.73 -3.16 -41.43
N LYS A 392 18.68 -1.95 -42.00
CA LYS A 392 18.26 -0.74 -41.27
C LYS A 392 16.87 -0.88 -40.64
N ARG A 393 15.95 -1.58 -41.32
CA ARG A 393 14.60 -1.87 -40.77
C ARG A 393 14.64 -2.92 -39.66
N LEU A 394 15.54 -3.90 -39.73
CA LEU A 394 15.77 -4.89 -38.67
C LEU A 394 16.43 -4.25 -37.45
N GLU A 395 17.43 -3.39 -37.62
CA GLU A 395 18.05 -2.60 -36.54
C GLU A 395 17.00 -1.71 -35.85
N SER A 396 16.16 -1.00 -36.60
CA SER A 396 15.03 -0.24 -36.03
C SER A 396 14.07 -1.13 -35.23
N LYS A 397 13.80 -2.36 -35.69
CA LYS A 397 12.92 -3.31 -34.98
C LYS A 397 13.59 -3.98 -33.78
N LEU A 398 14.91 -4.15 -33.81
CA LEU A 398 15.70 -4.61 -32.68
C LEU A 398 15.68 -3.57 -31.56
N ASN A 399 15.93 -2.29 -31.88
CA ASN A 399 15.87 -1.19 -30.93
C ASN A 399 14.46 -1.02 -30.32
N GLU A 400 13.40 -1.20 -31.12
CA GLU A 400 12.02 -1.24 -30.60
C GLU A 400 11.78 -2.43 -29.65
N ALA A 401 12.37 -3.59 -29.93
CA ALA A 401 12.25 -4.79 -29.09
C ALA A 401 13.05 -4.67 -27.79
N GLU A 402 14.26 -4.10 -27.82
CA GLU A 402 15.05 -3.76 -26.63
C GLU A 402 14.28 -2.78 -25.73
N ALA A 403 13.78 -1.67 -26.30
CA ALA A 403 12.98 -0.70 -25.56
C ALA A 403 11.63 -1.25 -25.05
N ALA A 404 11.14 -2.37 -25.61
CA ALA A 404 10.01 -3.11 -25.07
C ALA A 404 10.44 -4.08 -23.95
N ASN A 405 11.60 -4.71 -24.07
CA ASN A 405 12.19 -5.57 -23.06
C ASN A 405 12.53 -4.80 -21.78
N ASP A 406 13.14 -3.61 -21.90
CA ASP A 406 13.39 -2.71 -20.77
C ASP A 406 12.10 -2.37 -20.02
N LYS A 407 10.99 -2.14 -20.74
CA LYS A 407 9.68 -1.89 -20.13
C LYS A 407 9.11 -3.13 -19.43
N ILE A 408 9.31 -4.32 -20.01
CA ILE A 408 8.91 -5.58 -19.38
C ILE A 408 9.71 -5.82 -18.10
N GLU A 409 11.02 -5.54 -18.09
CA GLU A 409 11.87 -5.63 -16.90
C GLU A 409 11.41 -4.67 -15.80
N ASN A 410 11.18 -3.40 -16.13
CA ASN A 410 10.62 -2.41 -15.18
C ASN A 410 9.23 -2.82 -14.66
N LEU A 411 8.38 -3.41 -15.51
CA LEU A 411 7.07 -3.95 -15.09
C LEU A 411 7.21 -5.20 -14.21
N ALA A 412 8.24 -6.03 -14.43
CA ALA A 412 8.51 -7.19 -13.58
C ALA A 412 9.02 -6.78 -12.19
N ILE A 413 9.88 -5.75 -12.12
CA ILE A 413 10.37 -5.17 -10.85
C ILE A 413 9.19 -4.57 -10.06
N THR A 414 8.39 -3.70 -10.68
CA THR A 414 7.22 -3.09 -10.01
C THR A 414 6.14 -4.11 -9.65
N LEU A 415 5.99 -5.21 -10.41
CA LEU A 415 5.11 -6.32 -10.04
C LEU A 415 5.64 -7.09 -8.81
N ALA A 416 6.96 -7.29 -8.69
CA ALA A 416 7.57 -7.90 -7.52
C ALA A 416 7.37 -7.03 -6.27
N GLU A 417 7.62 -5.71 -6.38
CA GLU A 417 7.33 -4.74 -5.31
C GLU A 417 5.85 -4.75 -4.91
N HIS A 418 4.92 -4.83 -5.88
CA HIS A 418 3.50 -4.95 -5.58
C HIS A 418 3.12 -6.30 -4.93
N SER A 419 3.80 -7.39 -5.26
CA SER A 419 3.61 -8.69 -4.60
C SER A 419 4.05 -8.63 -3.14
N GLU A 420 5.23 -8.07 -2.86
CA GLU A 420 5.73 -7.89 -1.48
C GLU A 420 4.80 -7.00 -0.66
N ASN A 421 4.34 -5.87 -1.23
CA ASN A 421 3.34 -5.01 -0.60
C ASN A 421 2.00 -5.74 -0.36
N ALA A 422 1.56 -6.61 -1.28
CA ALA A 422 0.32 -7.38 -1.11
C ALA A 422 0.44 -8.43 0.01
N ASP A 423 1.61 -9.05 0.17
CA ASP A 423 1.89 -9.99 1.26
C ASP A 423 1.97 -9.26 2.61
N TYR A 424 2.61 -8.09 2.67
CA TYR A 424 2.63 -7.21 3.85
C TYR A 424 1.22 -6.72 4.25
N ILE A 425 0.38 -6.36 3.28
CA ILE A 425 -1.04 -6.02 3.53
C ILE A 425 -1.79 -7.26 4.04
N ARG A 426 -1.54 -8.45 3.49
CA ARG A 426 -2.17 -9.70 3.95
C ARG A 426 -1.81 -10.03 5.40
N GLU A 427 -0.54 -9.83 5.78
CA GLU A 427 -0.09 -9.99 7.17
C GLU A 427 -0.79 -8.98 8.11
N LYS A 428 -0.84 -7.70 7.74
CA LYS A 428 -1.56 -6.68 8.50
C LYS A 428 -3.06 -6.95 8.63
N VAL A 429 -3.71 -7.45 7.58
CA VAL A 429 -5.11 -7.86 7.62
C VAL A 429 -5.29 -9.06 8.55
N SER A 430 -4.37 -10.03 8.53
CA SER A 430 -4.39 -11.17 9.46
C SER A 430 -4.24 -10.74 10.92
N MET A 431 -3.36 -9.77 11.21
CA MET A 431 -3.24 -9.17 12.54
C MET A 431 -4.52 -8.44 12.96
N ALA A 432 -5.06 -7.59 12.08
CA ALA A 432 -6.28 -6.83 12.36
C ALA A 432 -7.52 -7.74 12.56
N LEU A 433 -7.60 -8.86 11.85
CA LEU A 433 -8.65 -9.88 12.06
C LEU A 433 -8.50 -10.53 13.45
N LYS A 434 -7.28 -10.88 13.86
CA LYS A 434 -7.02 -11.42 15.20
C LYS A 434 -7.36 -10.41 16.31
N ASP A 435 -7.01 -9.14 16.12
CA ASP A 435 -7.39 -8.06 17.04
C ASP A 435 -8.91 -7.87 17.10
N LEU A 436 -9.61 -7.99 15.97
CA LEU A 436 -11.07 -7.92 15.90
C LEU A 436 -11.74 -9.11 16.61
N ASP A 437 -11.20 -10.32 16.49
CA ASP A 437 -11.72 -11.49 17.22
C ASP A 437 -11.45 -11.40 18.74
N MET A 438 -10.30 -10.83 19.17
CA MET A 438 -10.07 -10.50 20.58
C MET A 438 -11.02 -9.40 21.09
N LEU A 439 -11.34 -8.41 20.26
CA LEU A 439 -12.33 -7.37 20.60
C LEU A 439 -13.75 -7.93 20.70
N ARG A 440 -14.14 -8.87 19.83
CA ARG A 440 -15.42 -9.60 19.94
C ARG A 440 -15.54 -10.39 21.22
N ALA A 441 -14.53 -11.20 21.56
CA ALA A 441 -14.53 -11.95 22.82
C ALA A 441 -14.68 -11.01 24.04
N ARG A 442 -14.05 -9.83 23.99
CA ARG A 442 -14.21 -8.80 25.02
C ARG A 442 -15.55 -8.07 24.98
N GLU A 443 -16.18 -7.94 23.81
CA GLU A 443 -17.54 -7.42 23.65
C GLU A 443 -18.55 -8.38 24.29
N ASP A 444 -18.41 -9.69 24.05
CA ASP A 444 -19.21 -10.75 24.67
C ASP A 444 -19.04 -10.76 26.20
N GLU A 445 -17.80 -10.73 26.71
CA GLU A 445 -17.50 -10.60 28.16
C GLU A 445 -18.14 -9.34 28.77
N LEU A 446 -18.01 -8.19 28.09
CA LEU A 446 -18.59 -6.94 28.57
C LEU A 446 -20.11 -7.00 28.58
N GLN A 447 -20.74 -7.62 27.57
CA GLN A 447 -22.18 -7.79 27.53
C GLN A 447 -22.66 -8.69 28.67
N GLU A 448 -21.98 -9.80 28.98
CA GLU A 448 -22.28 -10.64 30.15
C GLU A 448 -22.18 -9.83 31.46
N THR A 449 -21.11 -9.04 31.63
CA THR A 449 -21.00 -8.18 32.84
C THR A 449 -22.09 -7.11 32.92
N LEU A 450 -22.59 -6.64 31.78
CA LEU A 450 -23.66 -5.64 31.70
C LEU A 450 -25.01 -6.28 32.05
N GLU A 451 -25.33 -7.48 31.54
CA GLU A 451 -26.51 -8.26 31.93
C GLU A 451 -26.53 -8.56 33.45
N VAL A 452 -25.39 -8.95 34.03
CA VAL A 452 -25.24 -9.15 35.48
C VAL A 452 -25.44 -7.84 36.26
N LEU A 453 -24.94 -6.72 35.73
CA LEU A 453 -25.07 -5.41 36.38
C LEU A 453 -26.50 -4.85 36.28
N ASP A 454 -27.20 -5.09 35.18
CA ASP A 454 -28.61 -4.75 35.00
C ASP A 454 -29.50 -5.59 35.91
N ALA A 455 -29.28 -6.90 36.02
CA ALA A 455 -29.97 -7.76 36.97
C ALA A 455 -29.79 -7.26 38.41
N LYS A 456 -28.55 -6.95 38.81
CA LYS A 456 -28.22 -6.38 40.12
C LYS A 456 -28.84 -4.99 40.34
N THR A 457 -28.96 -4.18 39.29
CA THR A 457 -29.64 -2.87 39.34
C THR A 457 -31.15 -3.03 39.48
N GLY A 458 -31.75 -4.05 38.87
CA GLY A 458 -33.12 -4.50 39.10
C GLY A 458 -33.36 -4.87 40.56
N ASP A 459 -32.52 -5.74 41.14
CA ASP A 459 -32.57 -6.13 42.55
C ASP A 459 -32.44 -4.92 43.49
N LEU A 460 -31.53 -3.99 43.21
CA LEU A 460 -31.37 -2.77 44.00
C LEU A 460 -32.59 -1.84 43.88
N ASN A 461 -33.24 -1.77 42.71
CA ASN A 461 -34.49 -1.04 42.54
C ASN A 461 -35.65 -1.68 43.31
N LEU A 462 -35.76 -3.01 43.32
CA LEU A 462 -36.74 -3.72 44.16
C LEU A 462 -36.50 -3.43 45.65
N ARG A 463 -35.25 -3.53 46.12
CA ARG A 463 -34.87 -3.16 47.49
C ARG A 463 -35.15 -1.69 47.81
N ASN A 464 -35.00 -0.78 46.85
CA ASN A 464 -35.33 0.65 47.02
C ASN A 464 -36.85 0.86 47.18
N VAL A 465 -37.68 0.09 46.47
CA VAL A 465 -39.14 0.08 46.68
C VAL A 465 -39.48 -0.45 48.08
N ASP A 466 -38.84 -1.54 48.52
CA ASP A 466 -39.01 -2.07 49.88
C ASP A 466 -38.54 -1.08 50.96
N ILE A 467 -37.42 -0.40 50.75
CA ILE A 467 -36.92 0.66 51.64
C ILE A 467 -37.93 1.81 51.71
N LYS A 468 -38.46 2.31 50.59
CA LYS A 468 -39.51 3.35 50.60
C LYS A 468 -40.80 2.90 51.29
N SER A 469 -41.14 1.61 51.19
CA SER A 469 -42.24 0.99 51.94
C SER A 469 -41.95 0.95 53.44
N LEU A 470 -40.72 0.63 53.84
CA LEU A 470 -40.25 0.70 55.22
C LEU A 470 -40.20 2.15 55.74
N GLU A 471 -39.69 3.11 54.98
CA GLU A 471 -39.71 4.55 55.31
C GLU A 471 -41.16 5.03 55.53
N SER A 472 -42.11 4.64 54.68
CA SER A 472 -43.53 4.95 54.89
C SER A 472 -44.09 4.34 56.18
N LYS A 473 -43.64 3.12 56.56
CA LYS A 473 -43.98 2.50 57.84
C LYS A 473 -43.29 3.20 59.02
N PHE A 474 -42.04 3.60 58.88
CA PHE A 474 -41.28 4.35 59.89
C PHE A 474 -41.89 5.74 60.13
N ASN A 475 -42.26 6.48 59.09
CA ASN A 475 -42.95 7.76 59.23
C ASN A 475 -44.31 7.60 59.93
N LYS A 476 -45.03 6.49 59.70
CA LYS A 476 -46.24 6.16 60.47
C LYS A 476 -45.94 5.84 61.93
N VAL A 477 -44.85 5.13 62.22
CA VAL A 477 -44.38 4.87 63.59
C VAL A 477 -43.92 6.16 64.28
N GLU A 478 -43.24 7.05 63.58
CA GLU A 478 -42.80 8.36 64.07
C GLU A 478 -44.00 9.23 64.43
N ASN A 479 -45.01 9.33 63.55
CA ASN A 479 -46.28 10.00 63.86
C ASN A 479 -46.99 9.36 65.08
N LEU A 480 -46.99 8.03 65.19
CA LEU A 480 -47.54 7.32 66.36
C LEU A 480 -46.73 7.56 67.64
N VAL A 481 -45.41 7.76 67.54
CA VAL A 481 -44.53 8.12 68.65
C VAL A 481 -44.72 9.58 69.06
N GLU A 482 -44.97 10.49 68.11
CA GLU A 482 -45.35 11.88 68.39
C GLU A 482 -46.72 11.94 69.10
N ASP A 483 -47.72 11.20 68.59
CA ASP A 483 -49.02 11.01 69.26
C ASP A 483 -48.87 10.40 70.67
N LEU A 484 -47.98 9.40 70.81
CA LEU A 484 -47.68 8.77 72.10
C LEU A 484 -46.98 9.75 73.06
N ALA A 485 -46.07 10.59 72.57
CA ALA A 485 -45.41 11.63 73.36
C ALA A 485 -46.38 12.75 73.76
N ALA A 486 -47.31 13.12 72.87
CA ALA A 486 -48.40 14.05 73.16
C ALA A 486 -49.34 13.47 74.23
N ARG A 487 -49.75 12.20 74.10
CA ARG A 487 -50.50 11.47 75.13
C ARG A 487 -49.72 11.33 76.43
N HIS A 488 -48.41 11.07 76.38
CA HIS A 488 -47.58 10.99 77.57
C HIS A 488 -47.54 12.34 78.29
N LYS A 489 -47.35 13.45 77.56
CA LYS A 489 -47.41 14.82 78.12
C LYS A 489 -48.79 15.14 78.72
N GLN A 490 -49.88 14.70 78.08
CA GLN A 490 -51.23 14.79 78.64
C GLN A 490 -51.33 13.97 79.95
N ILE A 491 -50.84 12.72 79.96
CA ILE A 491 -50.80 11.86 81.15
C ILE A 491 -49.94 12.49 82.25
N SER A 492 -48.78 13.08 81.95
CA SER A 492 -47.96 13.80 82.92
C SER A 492 -48.69 15.02 83.48
N SER A 493 -49.45 15.75 82.65
CA SER A 493 -50.27 16.88 83.11
C SER A 493 -51.44 16.43 84.00
N LEU A 494 -52.07 15.30 83.68
CA LEU A 494 -53.11 14.67 84.50
C LEU A 494 -52.52 14.14 85.81
N HIS A 495 -51.35 13.48 85.77
CA HIS A 495 -50.66 12.98 86.94
C HIS A 495 -50.22 14.12 87.87
N ARG A 496 -49.70 15.21 87.30
CA ARG A 496 -49.42 16.44 88.04
C ARG A 496 -50.70 17.01 88.66
N ARG A 497 -51.80 17.11 87.90
CA ARG A 497 -53.09 17.59 88.42
C ARG A 497 -53.70 16.67 89.48
N ILE A 498 -53.49 15.36 89.39
CA ILE A 498 -53.86 14.38 90.42
C ILE A 498 -52.96 14.55 91.66
N SER A 499 -51.68 14.85 91.50
CA SER A 499 -50.77 15.14 92.61
C SER A 499 -51.07 16.49 93.27
N GLU A 500 -51.43 17.51 92.50
CA GLU A 500 -51.94 18.80 92.98
C GLU A 500 -53.28 18.60 93.71
N LEU A 501 -54.25 17.88 93.13
CA LEU A 501 -55.49 17.50 93.82
C LEU A 501 -55.24 16.66 95.08
N LYS A 502 -54.23 15.78 95.08
CA LYS A 502 -53.84 15.01 96.26
C LYS A 502 -53.23 15.92 97.32
N SER A 503 -52.40 16.90 96.95
CA SER A 503 -51.84 17.90 97.85
C SER A 503 -52.91 18.87 98.36
N GLU A 504 -53.91 19.23 97.55
CA GLU A 504 -55.09 19.98 97.98
C GLU A 504 -55.97 19.13 98.90
N THR A 505 -56.12 17.83 98.64
CA THR A 505 -56.87 16.91 99.51
C THR A 505 -56.15 16.68 100.83
N GLU A 506 -54.82 16.53 100.82
CA GLU A 506 -54.01 16.44 102.02
C GLU A 506 -53.99 17.78 102.77
N GLY A 507 -53.99 18.92 102.08
CA GLY A 507 -54.14 20.25 102.68
C GLY A 507 -55.56 20.53 103.21
N ILE A 508 -56.61 19.96 102.60
CA ILE A 508 -57.98 19.94 103.13
C ILE A 508 -58.05 18.98 104.32
N LYS A 509 -57.29 17.88 104.32
CA LYS A 509 -57.21 16.94 105.44
C LYS A 509 -56.45 17.56 106.61
N GLU A 510 -55.29 18.18 106.40
CA GLU A 510 -54.58 19.00 107.41
C GLU A 510 -55.45 20.17 107.86
N GLY A 511 -56.18 20.81 106.94
CA GLY A 511 -57.15 21.85 107.25
C GLY A 511 -58.33 21.34 108.08
N LEU A 512 -58.80 20.11 107.85
CA LEU A 512 -59.84 19.43 108.64
C LEU A 512 -59.29 18.90 109.95
N GLU A 513 -58.06 18.39 110.02
CA GLU A 513 -57.37 17.99 111.25
C GLU A 513 -57.10 19.22 112.11
N HIS A 514 -56.76 20.37 111.50
CA HIS A 514 -56.67 21.66 112.16
C HIS A 514 -58.05 22.21 112.54
N LEU A 515 -59.10 22.01 111.73
CA LEU A 515 -60.47 22.40 112.10
C LEU A 515 -61.05 21.48 113.19
N ILE A 516 -60.63 20.22 113.25
CA ILE A 516 -61.00 19.25 114.29
C ILE A 516 -60.21 19.55 115.55
N THR A 517 -58.90 19.79 115.49
CA THR A 517 -58.15 20.25 116.67
C THR A 517 -58.59 21.63 117.11
N GLU A 518 -58.98 22.56 116.22
CA GLU A 518 -59.59 23.83 116.62
C GLU A 518 -61.04 23.66 117.12
N ALA A 519 -61.79 22.66 116.63
CA ALA A 519 -63.10 22.33 117.18
C ALA A 519 -62.97 21.69 118.56
N ASP A 520 -62.01 20.79 118.78
CA ASP A 520 -61.67 20.21 120.08
C ASP A 520 -61.13 21.31 121.01
N ASP A 521 -60.22 22.18 120.57
CA ASP A 521 -59.78 23.37 121.30
C ASP A 521 -60.98 24.30 121.60
N ARG A 522 -61.96 24.39 120.70
CA ARG A 522 -63.20 25.18 120.91
C ARG A 522 -64.21 24.45 121.77
N PHE A 523 -64.18 23.11 121.87
CA PHE A 523 -65.01 22.31 122.76
C PHE A 523 -64.42 22.31 124.18
N ASP A 524 -63.10 22.21 124.33
CA ASP A 524 -62.38 22.47 125.59
C ASP A 524 -62.52 23.94 125.99
N LYS A 525 -62.44 24.89 125.04
CA LYS A 525 -62.76 26.30 125.32
C LYS A 525 -64.26 26.55 125.49
N LEU A 526 -65.17 25.65 125.13
CA LEU A 526 -66.62 25.72 125.43
C LEU A 526 -66.95 25.13 126.80
N GLY A 527 -66.29 24.03 127.17
CA GLY A 527 -66.28 23.49 128.53
C GLY A 527 -65.74 24.54 129.50
N ASN A 528 -64.62 25.17 129.15
CA ASN A 528 -64.09 26.30 129.90
C ASN A 528 -64.91 27.60 129.70
N PHE A 529 -65.58 27.86 128.57
CA PHE A 529 -66.48 29.03 128.43
C PHE A 529 -67.71 28.92 129.32
N LEU A 530 -68.24 27.72 129.59
CA LEU A 530 -69.33 27.59 130.57
C LEU A 530 -68.89 27.87 132.01
N GLU A 531 -67.57 27.95 132.27
CA GLU A 531 -66.97 28.39 133.54
C GLU A 531 -66.38 29.84 133.46
N VAL A 532 -66.13 30.36 132.25
CA VAL A 532 -65.43 31.64 132.00
C VAL A 532 -66.29 32.69 131.25
N VAL A 533 -67.55 32.38 130.89
CA VAL A 533 -68.56 33.35 130.41
C VAL A 533 -68.92 34.40 131.47
N ASP A 534 -68.44 34.24 132.71
CA ASP A 534 -68.48 35.27 133.75
C ASP A 534 -67.35 36.34 133.61
N THR A 535 -66.42 36.20 132.66
CA THR A 535 -65.31 37.18 132.46
C THR A 535 -64.91 37.48 131.00
N VAL A 536 -65.45 38.60 130.49
CA VAL A 536 -64.76 39.68 129.72
C VAL A 536 -63.83 39.26 128.55
N ILE A 537 -64.24 39.36 127.26
CA ILE A 537 -64.33 40.56 126.38
C ILE A 537 -62.98 41.08 125.80
N GLU A 538 -62.92 41.12 124.44
CA GLU A 538 -62.18 42.04 123.51
C GLU A 538 -60.74 41.83 122.95
N THR A 539 -60.65 42.00 121.61
CA THR A 539 -59.51 42.45 120.72
C THR A 539 -58.26 41.55 120.51
N GLY A 540 -57.55 41.54 119.36
CA GLY A 540 -57.79 42.05 117.99
C GLY A 540 -56.52 42.21 117.07
N SER A 541 -56.60 41.84 115.77
CA SER A 541 -55.77 42.32 114.59
C SER A 541 -54.24 41.95 114.52
N SER A 542 -53.40 42.16 113.47
CA SER A 542 -53.49 42.66 112.05
C SER A 542 -52.21 42.44 111.17
N ALA A 543 -52.36 42.24 109.83
CA ALA A 543 -51.43 42.59 108.69
C ALA A 543 -50.05 41.83 108.55
N SER A 544 -49.20 41.91 107.49
CA SER A 544 -49.06 42.81 106.30
C SER A 544 -48.05 42.34 105.18
N THR A 545 -48.34 42.56 103.86
CA THR A 545 -47.40 42.91 102.71
C THR A 545 -46.19 42.00 102.29
N ARG A 546 -45.51 42.03 101.10
CA ARG A 546 -45.48 42.80 99.79
C ARG A 546 -44.64 42.00 98.72
N PRO A 547 -44.69 42.29 97.39
CA PRO A 547 -43.49 42.83 96.67
C PRO A 547 -43.77 43.71 95.40
N VAL A 548 -42.74 44.22 94.69
CA VAL A 548 -42.83 45.37 93.74
C VAL A 548 -41.88 45.33 92.50
N SER A 549 -42.42 45.76 91.32
CA SER A 549 -41.79 46.46 90.14
C SER A 549 -41.05 45.74 88.96
N ARG A 550 -41.02 46.48 87.82
CA ARG A 550 -40.58 46.19 86.42
C ARG A 550 -39.64 47.36 85.90
N PRO A 551 -39.64 47.84 84.62
CA PRO A 551 -38.87 47.40 83.42
C PRO A 551 -38.14 48.52 82.57
N ARG A 552 -37.37 48.15 81.52
CA ARG A 552 -37.24 48.74 80.13
C ARG A 552 -35.96 48.21 79.41
N VAL A 553 -35.76 48.04 78.08
CA VAL A 553 -36.47 48.30 76.78
C VAL A 553 -36.08 49.57 75.97
N ASN A 554 -35.37 49.39 74.83
CA ASN A 554 -35.37 50.25 73.60
C ASN A 554 -34.65 49.56 72.39
N PRO A 555 -34.98 49.81 71.10
CA PRO A 555 -34.36 49.15 69.93
C PRO A 555 -33.79 50.07 68.81
N LYS A 556 -32.74 49.62 68.07
CA LYS A 556 -32.43 49.94 66.64
C LYS A 556 -31.05 49.40 66.18
N GLU A 557 -31.01 48.33 65.38
CA GLU A 557 -29.82 47.96 64.58
C GLU A 557 -30.18 46.90 63.51
N ASN A 558 -30.26 47.27 62.22
CA ASN A 558 -30.31 46.28 61.10
C ASN A 558 -30.09 46.83 59.67
N GLY A 559 -29.78 48.13 59.49
CA GLY A 559 -29.71 48.75 58.15
C GLY A 559 -28.38 48.56 57.41
N GLU A 560 -27.28 48.38 58.12
CA GLU A 560 -25.93 48.51 57.55
C GLU A 560 -25.36 47.18 56.99
N LEU A 561 -25.74 46.05 57.60
CA LEU A 561 -25.30 44.71 57.18
C LEU A 561 -25.80 44.36 55.77
N MET A 562 -27.03 44.77 55.42
CA MET A 562 -27.65 44.52 54.12
C MET A 562 -27.02 45.32 52.98
N ARG A 563 -26.42 46.50 53.26
CA ARG A 563 -25.68 47.27 52.25
C ARG A 563 -24.35 46.59 51.87
N ARG A 564 -23.61 46.05 52.85
CA ARG A 564 -22.32 45.38 52.58
C ARG A 564 -22.53 44.11 51.74
N LYS A 565 -23.52 43.26 52.10
CA LYS A 565 -23.85 42.04 51.34
C LYS A 565 -24.24 42.33 49.87
N ARG A 566 -24.99 43.42 49.62
CA ARG A 566 -25.38 43.83 48.26
C ARG A 566 -24.17 44.15 47.37
N ASN A 567 -23.20 44.90 47.89
CA ASN A 567 -22.00 45.28 47.10
C ASN A 567 -21.09 44.08 46.81
N THR A 568 -20.98 43.11 47.74
CA THR A 568 -20.19 41.89 47.50
C THR A 568 -20.78 41.01 46.39
N VAL A 569 -22.12 40.85 46.35
CA VAL A 569 -22.82 40.10 45.29
C VAL A 569 -22.60 40.75 43.91
N LEU A 570 -22.70 42.08 43.82
CA LEU A 570 -22.47 42.81 42.56
C LEU A 570 -21.02 42.69 42.07
N ASN A 571 -20.04 42.83 42.96
CA ASN A 571 -18.62 42.71 42.60
C ASN A 571 -18.27 41.30 42.06
N LEU A 572 -18.81 40.24 42.66
CA LEU A 572 -18.59 38.86 42.21
C LEU A 572 -19.27 38.54 40.88
N TYR A 573 -20.41 39.18 40.59
CA TYR A 573 -21.11 39.03 39.30
C TYR A 573 -20.43 39.82 38.18
N GLU A 574 -20.14 41.12 38.40
CA GLU A 574 -19.67 42.03 37.34
C GLU A 574 -18.17 41.89 37.03
N ASN A 575 -17.31 41.68 38.04
CA ASN A 575 -15.85 41.60 37.83
C ASN A 575 -15.30 40.18 37.67
N PHE A 576 -16.03 39.16 38.12
CA PHE A 576 -15.58 37.75 38.10
C PHE A 576 -16.48 36.80 37.30
N GLY A 577 -17.65 37.27 36.82
CA GLY A 577 -18.52 36.49 35.92
C GLY A 577 -19.15 35.24 36.54
N TRP A 578 -19.27 35.19 37.87
CA TRP A 578 -19.81 34.01 38.57
C TRP A 578 -21.33 33.88 38.36
N ASN A 579 -21.81 32.65 38.21
CA ASN A 579 -23.22 32.38 38.00
C ASN A 579 -24.03 32.53 39.30
N THR A 580 -25.33 32.81 39.20
CA THR A 580 -26.24 33.06 40.34
C THR A 580 -26.16 31.98 41.41
N ASP A 581 -26.07 30.73 40.98
CA ASP A 581 -26.18 29.56 41.82
C ASP A 581 -24.88 29.37 42.62
N THR A 582 -23.74 29.64 41.99
CA THR A 582 -22.40 29.61 42.61
C THR A 582 -22.22 30.72 43.64
N ILE A 583 -22.81 31.90 43.40
CA ILE A 583 -22.81 33.03 44.36
C ILE A 583 -23.72 32.73 45.55
N ALA A 584 -24.92 32.20 45.30
CA ALA A 584 -25.89 31.84 46.35
C ALA A 584 -25.31 30.80 47.33
N GLU A 585 -24.71 29.73 46.79
CA GLU A 585 -24.08 28.66 47.56
C GLU A 585 -22.87 29.15 48.38
N LYS A 586 -21.95 29.91 47.77
CA LYS A 586 -20.73 30.39 48.46
C LYS A 586 -20.97 31.49 49.49
N LEU A 587 -22.03 32.28 49.37
CA LEU A 587 -22.39 33.31 50.36
C LEU A 587 -23.48 32.87 51.34
N ASN A 588 -24.00 31.64 51.19
CA ASN A 588 -25.09 31.07 51.99
C ASN A 588 -26.33 31.98 52.00
N LEU A 589 -26.79 32.36 50.80
CA LEU A 589 -27.92 33.26 50.55
C LEU A 589 -28.96 32.56 49.65
N GLU A 590 -30.24 32.87 49.84
CA GLU A 590 -31.30 32.35 48.97
C GLU A 590 -31.11 32.83 47.51
N ARG A 591 -31.24 31.89 46.56
CA ARG A 591 -31.14 32.14 45.10
C ARG A 591 -32.02 33.29 44.63
N SER A 592 -33.25 33.35 45.13
CA SER A 592 -34.24 34.41 44.88
C SER A 592 -33.74 35.80 45.25
N LEU A 593 -32.97 35.93 46.34
CA LEU A 593 -32.39 37.19 46.80
C LEU A 593 -31.23 37.64 45.89
N VAL A 594 -30.41 36.70 45.43
CA VAL A 594 -29.29 36.96 44.51
C VAL A 594 -29.80 37.42 43.14
N GLU A 595 -30.79 36.71 42.58
CA GLU A 595 -31.46 37.10 41.33
C GLU A 595 -32.17 38.47 41.45
N ALA A 596 -32.82 38.76 42.59
CA ALA A 596 -33.45 40.07 42.83
C ALA A 596 -32.45 41.23 42.95
N ILE A 597 -31.22 40.98 43.43
CA ILE A 597 -30.15 41.99 43.49
C ILE A 597 -29.60 42.30 42.09
N ILE A 598 -29.30 41.26 41.30
CA ILE A 598 -28.78 41.41 39.92
C ILE A 598 -29.82 42.05 38.99
N ASN A 599 -31.09 41.70 39.13
CA ASN A 599 -32.16 42.31 38.32
C ASN A 599 -32.45 43.77 38.70
N ASN A 600 -32.12 44.20 39.92
CA ASN A 600 -32.22 45.62 40.31
C ASN A 600 -31.08 46.47 39.75
N SER A 601 -29.84 45.96 39.63
CA SER A 601 -28.73 46.75 39.04
C SER A 601 -28.91 46.97 37.54
N LYS A 602 -29.41 45.97 36.81
CA LYS A 602 -29.75 46.10 35.38
C LYS A 602 -30.83 47.16 35.12
N LYS A 603 -31.72 47.44 36.09
CA LYS A 603 -32.71 48.53 35.99
C LYS A 603 -32.17 49.93 36.30
N SER A 604 -30.97 50.06 36.90
CA SER A 604 -30.33 51.36 37.15
C SER A 604 -29.38 51.83 36.03
N ALA A 605 -29.19 51.03 34.97
CA ALA A 605 -28.34 51.36 33.82
C ALA A 605 -29.13 51.77 32.55
N SER A 606 -30.41 52.14 32.70
CA SER A 606 -31.30 52.54 31.61
C SER A 606 -32.10 53.80 32.00
N PHE A 607 -31.39 54.88 32.31
CA PHE A 607 -31.89 56.26 32.32
C PHE A 607 -30.73 57.24 32.06
#